data_AF-A0A078A185-F1
#
_entry.id   AF-A0A078A185-F1
#
_cell.length_a   1.000
_cell.length_b   1.000
_cell.length_c   1.000
_cell.angle_alpha   90.00
_cell.angle_beta   90.00
_cell.angle_gamma   90.00
#
_symmetry.space_group_name_H-M   'P 1'
#
loop_
_entity.id
_entity.type
_entity.pdbx_description
1 polymer ?
#
loop_
_entity_poly.entity_id
_entity_poly.type
_entity_poly.pdbx_seq_one_letter_code
_entity_poly.pdbx_strand_id
1 'polypeptide(L)'
;MNTQTFQRLQSEATKKRSTMLKIVTGMLLGISGTLLFLNIFGSQEQNVSKVMNLATFNQWASYGQCNLFADTGFGGRKIVLYPGYKGNLGNLQPGFNDELSSIQIGSGLRVLFCSNNNCEGNEWSDKFELLGPYNAPFLSVNDWVSYIEVYNYDENVDPRVMIIGGSQFNIDRSGTFPPGQYFSADLKRNGIDIPRYPGGASSIVVPKNLIAYVYKQDYLQGEMKTINGPAQIDLTTYEGGAWNDNIGSMVISKLTFTPIVITGYWYKVIASTDQISASVETTSGISTTKTNSQEIQASLSLGFEVGSELIGQKASISGTVAKAVSRSVDSTLSQSGTYKIQAQCSNPQRVKMSLWQWRMSGIKNGVEVMDMKDNEFICKTGDQSPRCPVGFCQDNECTICKPGTYQ
;
A
#
# COMPACT_ATOMS: atom_id res chain seq x y z
N MET A 1 18.44 -15.24 79.10
CA MET A 1 17.65 -16.10 78.17
C MET A 1 18.30 -16.00 76.81
N ASN A 2 18.52 -17.16 76.20
CA ASN A 2 19.74 -17.52 75.49
C ASN A 2 19.90 -17.00 74.06
N THR A 3 21.17 -16.73 73.76
CA THR A 3 21.87 -16.66 72.47
C THR A 3 21.78 -17.97 71.67
N GLN A 4 21.90 -17.84 70.34
CA GLN A 4 22.70 -18.67 69.39
C GLN A 4 21.94 -18.88 68.05
N THR A 5 22.50 -19.22 66.89
CA THR A 5 23.80 -19.06 66.21
C THR A 5 23.61 -19.80 64.87
N PHE A 6 23.94 -19.11 63.77
CA PHE A 6 24.69 -19.57 62.58
C PHE A 6 24.87 -21.06 62.22
N GLN A 7 24.87 -21.27 60.90
CA GLN A 7 25.67 -22.20 60.06
C GLN A 7 25.19 -23.67 59.93
N ARG A 8 24.90 -24.17 58.71
CA ARG A 8 25.75 -24.47 57.51
C ARG A 8 26.25 -25.92 57.56
N LEU A 9 26.04 -26.66 56.47
CA LEU A 9 26.86 -27.74 55.86
C LEU A 9 25.93 -28.46 54.84
N GLN A 10 26.13 -28.29 53.53
CA GLN A 10 27.03 -29.07 52.65
C GLN A 10 26.76 -30.58 52.65
N SER A 11 26.41 -31.14 51.49
CA SER A 11 27.29 -32.06 50.72
C SER A 11 26.66 -32.27 49.32
N GLU A 12 27.41 -32.06 48.24
CA GLU A 12 28.12 -33.07 47.42
C GLU A 12 27.19 -34.02 46.65
N ALA A 13 27.47 -34.51 45.44
CA ALA A 13 28.40 -34.18 44.37
C ALA A 13 28.09 -35.16 43.20
N THR A 14 28.54 -34.79 42.00
CA THR A 14 29.06 -35.69 40.93
C THR A 14 28.10 -36.59 40.11
N LYS A 15 28.04 -36.35 38.79
CA LYS A 15 28.66 -37.13 37.64
C LYS A 15 27.88 -38.43 37.30
N LYS A 16 27.68 -38.89 36.06
CA LYS A 16 28.45 -38.79 34.81
C LYS A 16 27.63 -39.33 33.62
N ARG A 17 28.04 -38.92 32.41
CA ARG A 17 27.73 -39.41 31.04
C ARG A 17 27.66 -40.94 30.83
N SER A 18 26.83 -41.38 29.85
CA SER A 18 27.24 -42.12 28.62
C SER A 18 26.04 -42.13 27.62
N THR A 19 26.11 -41.72 26.35
CA THR A 19 26.81 -42.18 25.12
C THR A 19 26.01 -43.19 24.26
N MET A 20 25.53 -42.68 23.11
CA MET A 20 25.32 -43.25 21.75
C MET A 20 25.33 -44.77 21.48
N LEU A 21 24.40 -45.21 20.60
CA LEU A 21 24.61 -45.76 19.22
C LEU A 21 23.23 -46.07 18.59
N LYS A 22 22.76 -45.46 17.48
CA LYS A 22 22.97 -45.73 16.03
C LYS A 22 22.71 -47.18 15.55
N ILE A 23 21.75 -47.36 14.61
CA ILE A 23 21.72 -48.22 13.39
C ILE A 23 20.54 -47.68 12.51
N VAL A 24 20.69 -46.98 11.36
CA VAL A 24 21.11 -47.34 9.97
C VAL A 24 20.12 -48.32 9.30
N THR A 25 19.39 -48.02 8.21
CA THR A 25 19.70 -48.16 6.76
C THR A 25 18.33 -47.98 6.03
N GLY A 26 18.16 -47.49 4.81
CA GLY A 26 19.06 -47.35 3.68
C GLY A 26 18.47 -46.55 2.50
N MET A 27 19.37 -46.33 1.55
CA MET A 27 19.28 -45.59 0.30
C MET A 27 18.30 -46.17 -0.73
N LEU A 28 17.78 -45.32 -1.62
CA LEU A 28 18.05 -45.47 -3.07
C LEU A 28 17.83 -44.15 -3.83
N LEU A 29 18.78 -43.91 -4.72
CA LEU A 29 18.96 -42.78 -5.64
C LEU A 29 18.01 -42.90 -6.85
N GLY A 30 17.70 -41.77 -7.51
CA GLY A 30 17.46 -41.83 -8.96
C GLY A 30 16.60 -40.72 -9.59
N ILE A 31 17.27 -39.64 -9.99
CA ILE A 31 17.12 -38.98 -11.31
C ILE A 31 15.84 -38.14 -11.59
N SER A 32 16.11 -36.84 -11.76
CA SER A 32 15.51 -35.85 -12.69
C SER A 32 13.99 -35.64 -12.73
N GLY A 33 13.59 -34.38 -12.59
CA GLY A 33 12.29 -33.92 -13.04
C GLY A 33 11.93 -32.58 -12.43
N THR A 34 12.49 -31.51 -12.99
CA THR A 34 11.86 -30.18 -13.01
C THR A 34 10.33 -30.30 -13.08
N LEU A 35 9.62 -29.79 -12.07
CA LEU A 35 8.23 -29.30 -12.10
C LEU A 35 7.72 -29.20 -10.65
N LEU A 36 7.73 -28.00 -10.06
CA LEU A 36 6.77 -27.50 -9.04
C LEU A 36 7.29 -26.23 -8.34
N PHE A 37 7.48 -25.17 -9.12
CA PHE A 37 7.43 -23.79 -8.62
C PHE A 37 6.71 -22.93 -9.66
N LEU A 38 5.44 -23.26 -9.90
CA LEU A 38 4.50 -22.45 -10.67
C LEU A 38 3.14 -22.63 -9.98
N ASN A 39 2.83 -21.75 -9.02
CA ASN A 39 1.46 -21.41 -8.57
C ASN A 39 1.48 -20.36 -7.44
N ILE A 40 2.09 -19.18 -7.65
CA ILE A 40 1.86 -18.02 -6.74
C ILE A 40 1.46 -16.73 -7.48
N PHE A 41 1.45 -16.70 -8.81
CA PHE A 41 0.85 -15.58 -9.55
C PHE A 41 -0.05 -16.07 -10.67
N GLY A 42 -0.98 -16.96 -10.29
CA GLY A 42 -2.22 -17.11 -11.04
C GLY A 42 -3.16 -16.02 -10.53
N SER A 43 -3.51 -15.08 -11.40
CA SER A 43 -4.75 -14.32 -11.29
C SER A 43 -5.88 -15.33 -11.13
N GLN A 44 -6.26 -15.62 -9.89
CA GLN A 44 -7.55 -16.21 -9.62
C GLN A 44 -8.56 -15.15 -10.02
N GLU A 45 -9.04 -15.24 -11.26
CA GLU A 45 -10.45 -15.00 -11.53
C GLU A 45 -11.20 -15.94 -10.60
N GLN A 46 -11.48 -15.44 -9.40
CA GLN A 46 -12.39 -16.06 -8.49
C GLN A 46 -13.71 -16.17 -9.25
N ASN A 47 -14.20 -17.40 -9.43
CA ASN A 47 -15.62 -17.63 -9.54
C ASN A 47 -16.24 -17.17 -8.22
N VAL A 48 -16.44 -15.84 -8.10
CA VAL A 48 -17.18 -15.21 -7.03
C VAL A 48 -18.62 -15.60 -7.30
N SER A 49 -19.09 -16.68 -6.68
CA SER A 49 -20.46 -16.72 -6.21
C SER A 49 -20.72 -15.34 -5.63
N LYS A 50 -21.64 -14.55 -6.23
CA LYS A 50 -21.95 -13.18 -5.82
C LYS A 50 -22.19 -13.13 -4.31
N VAL A 51 -21.11 -12.98 -3.55
CA VAL A 51 -21.16 -12.52 -2.17
C VAL A 51 -21.72 -11.13 -2.35
N MET A 52 -22.95 -10.91 -1.87
CA MET A 52 -23.55 -9.60 -1.92
C MET A 52 -22.59 -8.66 -1.21
N ASN A 53 -21.86 -7.85 -1.98
CA ASN A 53 -20.93 -6.89 -1.44
C ASN A 53 -21.79 -5.90 -0.64
N LEU A 54 -21.69 -5.95 0.68
CA LEU A 54 -22.52 -5.15 1.59
C LEU A 54 -22.22 -3.66 1.44
N ALA A 55 -21.00 -3.31 1.02
CA ALA A 55 -20.64 -1.98 0.54
C ALA A 55 -19.64 -2.03 -0.62
N THR A 56 -19.56 -0.94 -1.39
CA THR A 56 -18.57 -0.77 -2.48
C THR A 56 -18.05 0.66 -2.55
N PHE A 57 -16.76 0.80 -2.86
CA PHE A 57 -16.07 2.08 -3.03
C PHE A 57 -16.05 2.57 -4.49
N ASN A 58 -16.86 1.97 -5.37
CA ASN A 58 -17.01 2.44 -6.73
C ASN A 58 -17.77 3.78 -6.78
N GLN A 59 -17.44 4.68 -7.70
CA GLN A 59 -18.17 5.93 -7.84
C GLN A 59 -19.54 5.69 -8.49
N TRP A 60 -20.65 5.76 -7.74
CA TRP A 60 -22.01 5.65 -8.29
C TRP A 60 -22.79 6.97 -8.22
N ALA A 61 -22.73 7.66 -7.06
CA ALA A 61 -23.14 9.07 -6.99
C ALA A 61 -22.12 9.95 -7.73
N SER A 62 -22.50 11.15 -8.18
CA SER A 62 -21.54 12.09 -8.78
C SER A 62 -20.57 12.67 -7.74
N TYR A 63 -19.44 13.23 -8.19
CA TYR A 63 -18.51 13.94 -7.29
C TYR A 63 -19.26 15.03 -6.51
N GLY A 64 -19.02 15.12 -5.20
CA GLY A 64 -19.66 16.10 -4.33
C GLY A 64 -21.14 15.84 -4.05
N GLN A 65 -21.67 14.63 -4.33
CA GLN A 65 -23.08 14.31 -4.12
C GLN A 65 -23.28 13.17 -3.10
N CYS A 66 -24.19 13.35 -2.14
CA CYS A 66 -24.64 12.32 -1.20
C CYS A 66 -26.11 12.00 -1.48
N ASN A 67 -26.42 10.74 -1.80
CA ASN A 67 -27.77 10.24 -2.02
C ASN A 67 -28.19 9.38 -0.82
N LEU A 68 -29.34 9.73 -0.23
CA LEU A 68 -30.00 8.95 0.82
C LEU A 68 -31.24 8.28 0.23
N PHE A 69 -31.53 7.06 0.64
CA PHE A 69 -32.65 6.27 0.12
C PHE A 69 -33.47 5.69 1.27
N ALA A 70 -34.79 5.81 1.15
CA ALA A 70 -35.74 5.37 2.17
C ALA A 70 -35.84 3.84 2.27
N ASP A 71 -35.57 3.13 1.16
CA ASP A 71 -35.58 1.68 1.13
C ASP A 71 -34.16 1.11 0.87
N THR A 72 -33.97 -0.15 1.22
CA THR A 72 -32.76 -0.91 0.86
C THR A 72 -32.58 -1.02 -0.67
N GLY A 73 -31.37 -1.35 -1.10
CA GLY A 73 -31.05 -1.54 -2.52
C GLY A 73 -31.13 -0.27 -3.36
N PHE A 74 -31.01 0.91 -2.74
CA PHE A 74 -31.17 2.22 -3.38
C PHE A 74 -32.58 2.47 -3.92
N GLY A 75 -33.59 1.89 -3.27
CA GLY A 75 -35.00 2.03 -3.60
C GLY A 75 -35.69 3.19 -2.88
N GLY A 76 -37.00 3.29 -3.11
CA GLY A 76 -37.86 4.21 -2.39
C GLY A 76 -37.61 5.68 -2.67
N ARG A 77 -37.98 6.52 -1.71
CA ARG A 77 -37.78 7.96 -1.77
C ARG A 77 -36.30 8.29 -1.67
N LYS A 78 -35.83 9.21 -2.52
CA LYS A 78 -34.44 9.64 -2.60
C LYS A 78 -34.28 11.10 -2.16
N ILE A 79 -33.31 11.36 -1.30
CA ILE A 79 -32.83 12.71 -0.96
C ILE A 79 -31.42 12.89 -1.51
N VAL A 80 -31.14 14.07 -2.06
CA VAL A 80 -29.81 14.44 -2.54
C VAL A 80 -29.28 15.61 -1.73
N LEU A 81 -28.09 15.45 -1.16
CA LEU A 81 -27.41 16.44 -0.35
C LEU A 81 -26.03 16.76 -0.94
N TYR A 82 -25.56 17.97 -0.64
CA TYR A 82 -24.33 18.56 -1.16
C TYR A 82 -23.48 19.12 -0.03
N PRO A 83 -22.17 19.37 -0.24
CA PRO A 83 -21.30 20.01 0.73
C PRO A 83 -21.91 21.27 1.32
N GLY A 84 -21.80 21.42 2.64
CA GLY A 84 -22.34 22.54 3.39
C GLY A 84 -23.70 22.27 4.02
N TYR A 85 -24.42 21.21 3.63
CA TYR A 85 -25.65 20.83 4.32
C TYR A 85 -25.36 20.37 5.76
N LYS A 86 -26.10 20.92 6.72
CA LYS A 86 -26.11 20.54 8.13
C LYS A 86 -27.53 20.70 8.66
N GLY A 87 -28.19 19.62 9.07
CA GLY A 87 -29.57 19.74 9.54
C GLY A 87 -30.27 18.43 9.85
N ASN A 88 -31.35 18.55 10.62
CA ASN A 88 -32.24 17.45 10.95
C ASN A 88 -32.96 16.97 9.68
N LEU A 89 -32.97 15.67 9.44
CA LEU A 89 -33.61 15.07 8.27
C LEU A 89 -35.13 15.21 8.32
N GLY A 90 -35.72 15.25 9.52
CA GLY A 90 -37.14 15.56 9.71
C GLY A 90 -37.56 16.96 9.22
N ASN A 91 -36.63 17.90 9.07
CA ASN A 91 -36.91 19.25 8.55
C ASN A 91 -36.93 19.34 7.02
N LEU A 92 -36.52 18.27 6.33
CA LEU A 92 -36.64 18.20 4.86
C LEU A 92 -38.13 18.20 4.45
N GLN A 93 -38.41 18.53 3.19
CA GLN A 93 -39.77 18.55 2.67
C GLN A 93 -39.86 17.63 1.45
N PRO A 94 -40.61 16.50 1.56
CA PRO A 94 -41.18 15.91 2.78
C PRO A 94 -40.10 15.41 3.77
N GLY A 95 -40.39 15.38 5.08
CA GLY A 95 -39.42 15.02 6.13
C GLY A 95 -38.87 13.61 5.97
N PHE A 96 -37.61 13.38 6.35
CA PHE A 96 -36.83 12.14 6.16
C PHE A 96 -36.22 11.62 7.48
N ASN A 97 -36.94 11.75 8.59
CA ASN A 97 -36.45 11.30 9.89
C ASN A 97 -36.59 9.79 10.00
N ASP A 98 -35.53 9.08 10.42
CA ASP A 98 -35.59 7.65 10.72
C ASP A 98 -36.12 6.81 9.54
N GLU A 99 -35.73 7.19 8.33
CA GLU A 99 -36.09 6.47 7.09
C GLU A 99 -34.85 5.96 6.34
N LEU A 100 -33.63 6.22 6.82
CA LEU A 100 -32.43 5.90 6.05
C LEU A 100 -32.16 4.39 6.00
N SER A 101 -32.30 3.81 4.80
CA SER A 101 -32.07 2.38 4.57
C SER A 101 -30.88 2.05 3.66
N SER A 102 -30.51 2.97 2.76
CA SER A 102 -29.32 2.81 1.92
C SER A 102 -28.72 4.15 1.49
N ILE A 103 -27.43 4.16 1.13
CA ILE A 103 -26.67 5.39 0.83
C ILE A 103 -25.72 5.25 -0.36
N GLN A 104 -25.55 6.34 -1.10
CA GLN A 104 -24.45 6.52 -2.06
C GLN A 104 -23.76 7.85 -1.81
N ILE A 105 -22.49 7.82 -1.45
CA ILE A 105 -21.65 8.98 -1.22
C ILE A 105 -20.65 9.04 -2.38
N GLY A 106 -20.65 10.11 -3.14
CA GLY A 106 -19.67 10.34 -4.19
C GLY A 106 -18.33 10.79 -3.63
N SER A 107 -17.25 10.56 -4.38
CA SER A 107 -15.93 11.17 -4.09
C SER A 107 -16.03 12.67 -3.83
N GLY A 108 -15.08 13.19 -3.04
CA GLY A 108 -15.04 14.60 -2.66
C GLY A 108 -15.85 14.93 -1.41
N LEU A 109 -16.47 13.94 -0.76
CA LEU A 109 -17.30 14.12 0.43
C LEU A 109 -16.79 13.38 1.66
N ARG A 110 -16.98 14.02 2.81
CA ARG A 110 -16.98 13.40 4.14
C ARG A 110 -18.34 13.67 4.77
N VAL A 111 -19.00 12.63 5.28
CA VAL A 111 -20.39 12.74 5.74
C VAL A 111 -20.52 12.17 7.14
N LEU A 112 -21.03 12.99 8.06
CA LEU A 112 -21.34 12.61 9.44
C LEU A 112 -22.84 12.38 9.58
N PHE A 113 -23.22 11.26 10.16
CA PHE A 113 -24.61 10.87 10.44
C PHE A 113 -24.79 10.72 11.95
N CYS A 114 -25.90 11.19 12.50
CA CYS A 114 -26.20 11.09 13.92
C CYS A 114 -27.62 10.57 14.19
N SER A 115 -27.79 9.80 15.26
CA SER A 115 -29.09 9.25 15.69
C SER A 115 -30.10 10.30 16.10
N ASN A 116 -29.59 11.41 16.61
CA ASN A 116 -30.39 12.41 17.29
C ASN A 116 -30.36 13.74 16.55
N ASN A 117 -31.38 14.55 16.82
CA ASN A 117 -31.45 15.90 16.30
C ASN A 117 -30.24 16.72 16.75
N ASN A 118 -29.75 17.58 15.85
CA ASN A 118 -28.61 18.47 16.03
C ASN A 118 -27.29 17.78 16.42
N CYS A 119 -27.21 16.44 16.33
CA CYS A 119 -26.04 15.65 16.75
C CYS A 119 -25.57 15.93 18.20
N GLU A 120 -26.49 16.15 19.14
CA GLU A 120 -26.18 16.45 20.55
C GLU A 120 -25.64 15.23 21.34
N GLY A 121 -25.54 14.06 20.70
CA GLY A 121 -25.11 12.81 21.33
C GLY A 121 -23.59 12.72 21.42
N ASN A 122 -23.09 12.23 22.55
CA ASN A 122 -21.65 12.07 22.80
C ASN A 122 -21.24 10.59 22.91
N GLU A 123 -22.18 9.65 22.85
CA GLU A 123 -21.84 8.24 22.85
C GLU A 123 -21.29 7.82 21.49
N TRP A 124 -20.39 6.84 21.53
CA TRP A 124 -19.82 6.20 20.33
C TRP A 124 -20.90 5.61 19.42
N SER A 125 -22.02 5.20 20.01
CA SER A 125 -23.15 4.61 19.31
C SER A 125 -24.09 5.64 18.68
N ASP A 126 -23.88 6.95 18.88
CA ASP A 126 -24.81 8.00 18.46
C ASP A 126 -24.46 8.63 17.11
N LYS A 127 -23.29 8.31 16.56
CA LYS A 127 -22.83 8.86 15.29
C LYS A 127 -21.93 7.90 14.52
N PHE A 128 -21.89 8.07 13.21
CA PHE A 128 -20.89 7.44 12.35
C PHE A 128 -20.49 8.39 11.22
N GLU A 129 -19.25 8.26 10.74
CA GLU A 129 -18.71 9.12 9.68
C GLU A 129 -18.13 8.29 8.53
N LEU A 130 -18.35 8.74 7.30
CA LEU A 130 -17.95 8.04 6.07
C LEU A 130 -17.23 8.96 5.10
N LEU A 131 -16.34 8.38 4.29
CA LEU A 131 -15.64 9.05 3.19
C LEU A 131 -16.13 8.52 1.84
N GLY A 132 -16.46 9.42 0.92
CA GLY A 132 -16.81 9.06 -0.46
C GLY A 132 -15.56 8.81 -1.32
N PRO A 133 -15.62 7.91 -2.32
CA PRO A 133 -16.80 7.16 -2.76
C PRO A 133 -17.16 5.99 -1.83
N TYR A 134 -18.43 5.86 -1.50
CA TYR A 134 -18.92 4.78 -0.64
C TYR A 134 -20.40 4.51 -0.92
N ASN A 135 -20.77 3.24 -1.13
CA ASN A 135 -22.16 2.86 -1.38
C ASN A 135 -22.52 1.64 -0.56
N ALA A 136 -23.60 1.73 0.20
CA ALA A 136 -24.15 0.63 0.98
C ALA A 136 -25.62 0.43 0.60
N PRO A 137 -25.95 -0.65 -0.15
CA PRO A 137 -27.35 -1.01 -0.44
C PRO A 137 -28.12 -1.46 0.80
N PHE A 138 -27.43 -1.82 1.88
CA PHE A 138 -28.02 -2.24 3.15
C PHE A 138 -27.27 -1.54 4.29
N LEU A 139 -27.99 -1.04 5.28
CA LEU A 139 -27.43 -0.45 6.49
C LEU A 139 -27.86 -1.28 7.70
N SER A 140 -26.92 -1.61 8.58
CA SER A 140 -27.27 -2.21 9.88
C SER A 140 -27.92 -1.20 10.81
N VAL A 141 -27.69 0.09 10.57
CA VAL A 141 -28.28 1.25 11.26
C VAL A 141 -29.54 1.74 10.54
N ASN A 142 -30.42 0.82 10.15
CA ASN A 142 -31.64 1.15 9.43
C ASN A 142 -32.55 2.07 10.27
N ASP A 143 -33.19 3.04 9.63
CA ASP A 143 -34.18 3.94 10.25
C ASP A 143 -33.67 4.63 11.52
N TRP A 144 -32.36 4.88 11.58
CA TRP A 144 -31.69 5.35 12.80
C TRP A 144 -31.23 6.80 12.71
N VAL A 145 -31.02 7.35 11.51
CA VAL A 145 -30.44 8.69 11.34
C VAL A 145 -31.52 9.77 11.42
N SER A 146 -31.31 10.74 12.31
CA SER A 146 -32.12 11.96 12.41
C SER A 146 -31.39 13.24 11.99
N TYR A 147 -30.05 13.27 11.97
CA TYR A 147 -29.27 14.44 11.58
C TYR A 147 -28.07 14.08 10.70
N ILE A 148 -27.70 14.96 9.77
CA ILE A 148 -26.57 14.76 8.86
C ILE A 148 -25.78 16.05 8.62
N GLU A 149 -24.47 15.90 8.46
CA GLU A 149 -23.57 16.96 8.00
C GLU A 149 -22.74 16.49 6.81
N VAL A 150 -22.72 17.29 5.74
CA VAL A 150 -21.99 16.99 4.51
C VAL A 150 -20.84 17.97 4.34
N TYR A 151 -19.62 17.47 4.36
CA TYR A 151 -18.39 18.24 4.23
C TYR A 151 -17.73 18.02 2.88
N ASN A 152 -17.06 19.06 2.35
CA ASN A 152 -16.05 18.87 1.32
C ASN A 152 -14.90 18.04 1.88
N TYR A 153 -14.35 17.15 1.05
CA TYR A 153 -13.25 16.27 1.40
C TYR A 153 -12.26 16.17 0.24
N ASP A 154 -10.98 16.43 0.52
CA ASP A 154 -9.88 16.19 -0.40
C ASP A 154 -8.82 15.37 0.35
N GLU A 155 -8.64 14.11 -0.08
CA GLU A 155 -7.65 13.17 0.46
C GLU A 155 -6.22 13.75 0.43
N ASN A 156 -5.91 14.68 -0.47
CA ASN A 156 -4.58 15.29 -0.54
C ASN A 156 -4.38 16.40 0.50
N VAL A 157 -5.45 17.07 0.94
CA VAL A 157 -5.41 18.19 1.88
C VAL A 157 -5.62 17.72 3.32
N ASP A 158 -6.67 16.92 3.54
CA ASP A 158 -7.06 16.36 4.84
C ASP A 158 -7.18 14.83 4.74
N PRO A 159 -6.07 14.10 4.52
CA PRO A 159 -6.11 12.65 4.42
C PRO A 159 -6.61 12.02 5.72
N ARG A 160 -7.44 10.98 5.62
CA ARG A 160 -8.06 10.32 6.77
C ARG A 160 -8.10 8.82 6.58
N VAL A 161 -7.80 8.06 7.62
CA VAL A 161 -8.11 6.63 7.67
C VAL A 161 -9.58 6.49 8.07
N MET A 162 -10.31 5.60 7.41
CA MET A 162 -11.67 5.25 7.81
C MET A 162 -11.65 3.85 8.45
N ILE A 163 -12.21 3.73 9.64
CA ILE A 163 -12.42 2.45 10.33
C ILE A 163 -13.93 2.18 10.35
N ILE A 164 -14.31 0.93 10.15
CA ILE A 164 -15.69 0.48 10.15
C ILE A 164 -15.81 -0.71 11.12
N GLY A 165 -16.86 -0.70 11.95
CA GLY A 165 -17.10 -1.72 12.95
C GLY A 165 -17.84 -2.97 12.44
N GLY A 166 -18.43 -2.91 11.25
CA GLY A 166 -18.99 -4.07 10.58
C GLY A 166 -18.00 -4.76 9.64
N SER A 167 -18.21 -6.04 9.43
CA SER A 167 -17.46 -6.87 8.47
C SER A 167 -17.79 -6.50 7.03
N GLN A 168 -16.91 -6.86 6.09
CA GLN A 168 -17.11 -6.60 4.65
C GLN A 168 -17.47 -5.13 4.35
N PHE A 169 -16.91 -4.21 5.15
CA PHE A 169 -17.19 -2.77 5.09
C PHE A 169 -18.66 -2.39 5.32
N ASN A 170 -19.49 -3.28 5.88
CA ASN A 170 -20.87 -2.97 6.25
C ASN A 170 -20.91 -1.96 7.41
N ILE A 171 -21.83 -1.00 7.36
CA ILE A 171 -21.95 0.02 8.40
C ILE A 171 -22.87 -0.49 9.49
N ASP A 172 -22.25 -0.89 10.60
CA ASP A 172 -22.83 -0.80 11.94
C ASP A 172 -22.34 0.49 12.61
N ARG A 173 -21.03 0.73 12.52
CA ARG A 173 -20.32 1.84 13.15
C ARG A 173 -19.18 2.28 12.24
N SER A 174 -18.80 3.56 12.26
CA SER A 174 -17.62 4.03 11.53
C SER A 174 -17.09 5.35 12.04
N GLY A 175 -15.78 5.55 11.87
CA GLY A 175 -15.08 6.78 12.21
C GLY A 175 -14.01 7.12 11.19
N THR A 176 -13.72 8.42 11.03
CA THR A 176 -12.59 8.87 10.21
C THR A 176 -11.56 9.59 11.06
N PHE A 177 -10.29 9.29 10.80
CA PHE A 177 -9.18 9.68 11.66
C PHE A 177 -8.09 10.35 10.82
N PRO A 178 -7.82 11.65 11.03
CA PRO A 178 -6.70 12.33 10.37
C PRO A 178 -5.35 11.83 10.92
N PRO A 179 -4.21 12.36 10.45
CA PRO A 179 -2.91 12.03 11.03
C PRO A 179 -2.85 12.44 12.51
N GLY A 180 -2.37 11.54 13.35
CA GLY A 180 -2.37 11.70 14.80
C GLY A 180 -2.14 10.39 15.54
N GLN A 181 -2.23 10.46 16.88
CA GLN A 181 -2.23 9.29 17.75
C GLN A 181 -3.60 9.16 18.38
N TYR A 182 -4.11 7.93 18.44
CA TYR A 182 -5.46 7.63 18.90
C TYR A 182 -5.42 6.44 19.86
N PHE A 183 -5.96 6.66 21.05
CA PHE A 183 -6.15 5.63 22.07
C PHE A 183 -7.56 5.06 22.01
N SER A 184 -7.84 4.03 22.80
CA SER A 184 -9.16 3.38 22.81
C SER A 184 -10.31 4.36 23.07
N ALA A 185 -10.09 5.34 23.94
CA ALA A 185 -11.05 6.42 24.21
C ALA A 185 -11.27 7.34 22.99
N ASP A 186 -10.25 7.58 22.18
CA ASP A 186 -10.38 8.35 20.94
C ASP A 186 -11.15 7.57 19.87
N LEU A 187 -10.86 6.28 19.72
CA LEU A 187 -11.60 5.38 18.83
C LEU A 187 -13.09 5.39 19.20
N LYS A 188 -13.40 5.21 20.49
CA LYS A 188 -14.76 5.26 21.03
C LYS A 188 -15.45 6.58 20.74
N ARG A 189 -14.82 7.73 21.04
CA ARG A 189 -15.39 9.05 20.75
C ARG A 189 -15.68 9.31 19.27
N ASN A 190 -15.04 8.56 18.38
CA ASN A 190 -15.21 8.65 16.92
C ASN A 190 -15.97 7.46 16.35
N GLY A 191 -16.78 6.77 17.17
CA GLY A 191 -17.74 5.79 16.69
C GLY A 191 -17.16 4.40 16.44
N ILE A 192 -16.07 4.02 17.08
CA ILE A 192 -15.52 2.65 17.06
C ILE A 192 -15.41 2.12 18.49
N ASP A 193 -16.07 1.01 18.82
CA ASP A 193 -16.06 0.52 20.19
C ASP A 193 -14.66 0.02 20.62
N ILE A 194 -14.50 -0.17 21.93
CA ILE A 194 -13.26 -0.67 22.51
C ILE A 194 -12.95 -2.12 22.05
N PRO A 195 -11.67 -2.52 22.05
CA PRO A 195 -11.26 -3.84 21.59
C PRO A 195 -11.99 -4.98 22.28
N ARG A 196 -12.29 -6.03 21.52
CA ARG A 196 -12.94 -7.29 21.93
C ARG A 196 -14.43 -7.15 22.27
N TYR A 197 -15.02 -5.99 21.99
CA TYR A 197 -16.46 -5.79 22.06
C TYR A 197 -17.07 -5.77 20.65
N PRO A 198 -18.32 -6.23 20.50
CA PRO A 198 -19.07 -6.05 19.26
C PRO A 198 -19.11 -4.56 18.89
N GLY A 199 -18.69 -4.21 17.68
CA GLY A 199 -18.58 -2.82 17.23
C GLY A 199 -17.17 -2.23 17.30
N GLY A 200 -16.17 -3.02 17.71
CA GLY A 200 -14.75 -2.73 17.49
C GLY A 200 -14.38 -2.71 16.01
N ALA A 201 -13.11 -2.43 15.69
CA ALA A 201 -12.67 -2.32 14.29
C ALA A 201 -12.73 -3.66 13.54
N SER A 202 -13.64 -3.78 12.57
CA SER A 202 -13.79 -4.97 11.70
C SER A 202 -13.37 -4.73 10.25
N SER A 203 -13.19 -3.47 9.84
CA SER A 203 -12.67 -3.10 8.53
C SER A 203 -11.92 -1.78 8.59
N ILE A 204 -10.92 -1.61 7.72
CA ILE A 204 -10.08 -0.41 7.67
C ILE A 204 -9.77 -0.01 6.22
N VAL A 205 -9.84 1.29 5.96
CA VAL A 205 -9.50 1.91 4.67
C VAL A 205 -8.42 2.95 4.91
N VAL A 206 -7.25 2.74 4.30
CA VAL A 206 -6.09 3.63 4.41
C VAL A 206 -5.83 4.30 3.05
N PRO A 207 -5.91 5.63 2.93
CA PRO A 207 -5.65 6.36 1.69
C PRO A 207 -4.17 6.33 1.28
N LYS A 208 -3.88 6.62 0.00
CA LYS A 208 -2.55 6.40 -0.62
C LYS A 208 -1.40 7.19 0.01
N ASN A 209 -1.71 8.25 0.73
CA ASN A 209 -0.75 9.17 1.35
C ASN A 209 -0.63 8.99 2.87
N LEU A 210 -1.20 7.91 3.43
CA LEU A 210 -1.10 7.59 4.85
C LEU A 210 -0.50 6.21 5.10
N ILE A 211 0.11 6.08 6.28
CA ILE A 211 0.41 4.80 6.93
C ILE A 211 -0.37 4.76 8.24
N ALA A 212 -1.03 3.63 8.51
CA ALA A 212 -1.62 3.34 9.81
C ALA A 212 -0.77 2.28 10.54
N TYR A 213 -0.32 2.61 11.75
CA TYR A 213 0.25 1.67 12.70
C TYR A 213 -0.83 1.32 13.71
N VAL A 214 -1.34 0.09 13.67
CA VAL A 214 -2.43 -0.36 14.55
C VAL A 214 -1.87 -1.31 15.60
N TYR A 215 -2.36 -1.19 16.83
CA TYR A 215 -1.88 -1.93 18.00
C TYR A 215 -3.02 -2.70 18.64
N LYS A 216 -2.77 -3.93 19.09
CA LYS A 216 -3.81 -4.76 19.72
C LYS A 216 -4.26 -4.29 21.10
N GLN A 217 -3.47 -3.44 21.75
CA GLN A 217 -3.77 -2.91 23.07
C GLN A 217 -3.84 -1.38 23.02
N ASP A 218 -4.40 -0.80 24.08
CA ASP A 218 -4.40 0.65 24.25
C ASP A 218 -2.97 1.19 24.52
N TYR A 219 -2.80 2.51 24.46
CA TYR A 219 -1.53 3.19 24.74
C TYR A 219 -0.35 2.73 23.86
N LEU A 220 -0.63 2.32 22.61
CA LEU A 220 0.35 1.87 21.60
C LEU A 220 1.15 0.64 22.05
N GLN A 221 0.49 -0.29 22.75
CA GLN A 221 1.12 -1.51 23.29
C GLN A 221 0.66 -2.79 22.58
N GLY A 222 1.38 -3.88 22.84
CA GLY A 222 1.08 -5.20 22.31
C GLY A 222 1.57 -5.40 20.87
N GLU A 223 0.98 -6.40 20.20
CA GLU A 223 1.28 -6.69 18.80
C GLU A 223 0.89 -5.50 17.92
N MET A 224 1.77 -5.15 16.98
CA MET A 224 1.60 -4.01 16.08
C MET A 224 1.58 -4.47 14.63
N LYS A 225 0.73 -3.83 13.82
CA LYS A 225 0.70 -3.99 12.37
C LYS A 225 0.82 -2.65 11.65
N THR A 226 1.64 -2.63 10.62
CA THR A 226 1.74 -1.52 9.67
C THR A 226 0.84 -1.79 8.48
N ILE A 227 -0.05 -0.85 8.16
CA ILE A 227 -0.91 -0.86 6.98
C ILE A 227 -0.56 0.37 6.15
N ASN A 228 0.08 0.14 5.00
CA ASN A 228 0.41 1.19 4.04
C ASN A 228 -0.77 1.39 3.08
N GLY A 229 -1.19 2.64 2.88
CA GLY A 229 -2.18 2.94 1.85
C GLY A 229 -1.58 2.91 0.43
N PRO A 230 -2.42 2.83 -0.63
CA PRO A 230 -3.87 2.65 -0.56
C PRO A 230 -4.22 1.21 -0.18
N ALA A 231 -5.06 1.02 0.83
CA ALA A 231 -5.48 -0.30 1.30
C ALA A 231 -6.94 -0.30 1.75
N GLN A 232 -7.64 -1.39 1.45
CA GLN A 232 -8.98 -1.71 1.96
C GLN A 232 -8.90 -3.13 2.53
N ILE A 233 -9.02 -3.26 3.84
CA ILE A 233 -8.80 -4.53 4.53
C ILE A 233 -10.05 -4.87 5.37
N ASP A 234 -10.60 -6.04 5.11
CA ASP A 234 -11.59 -6.68 5.98
C ASP A 234 -10.87 -7.49 7.07
N LEU A 235 -10.94 -6.99 8.31
CA LEU A 235 -10.20 -7.54 9.44
C LEU A 235 -10.76 -8.89 9.91
N THR A 236 -11.98 -9.27 9.50
CA THR A 236 -12.56 -10.59 9.80
C THR A 236 -11.86 -11.73 9.09
N THR A 237 -11.27 -11.48 7.92
CA THR A 237 -10.55 -12.47 7.12
C THR A 237 -9.05 -12.24 7.10
N TYR A 238 -8.62 -11.00 7.35
CA TYR A 238 -7.21 -10.63 7.41
C TYR A 238 -6.47 -11.40 8.51
N GLU A 239 -5.40 -12.11 8.12
CA GLU A 239 -4.61 -12.96 9.02
C GLU A 239 -5.48 -13.96 9.82
N GLY A 240 -6.50 -14.52 9.17
CA GLY A 240 -7.43 -15.45 9.81
C GLY A 240 -8.32 -14.82 10.87
N GLY A 241 -8.58 -13.51 10.78
CA GLY A 241 -9.43 -12.77 11.71
C GLY A 241 -8.72 -12.30 12.98
N ALA A 242 -7.39 -12.47 13.06
CA ALA A 242 -6.61 -12.16 14.27
C ALA A 242 -6.65 -10.68 14.70
N TRP A 243 -7.09 -9.79 13.80
CA TRP A 243 -7.22 -8.35 14.04
C TRP A 243 -8.66 -7.86 14.15
N ASN A 244 -9.64 -8.73 13.92
CA ASN A 244 -11.05 -8.38 14.02
C ASN A 244 -11.40 -7.92 15.44
N ASP A 245 -11.96 -6.73 15.56
CA ASP A 245 -12.31 -6.07 16.82
C ASP A 245 -11.14 -5.94 17.80
N ASN A 246 -9.89 -6.09 17.36
CA ASN A 246 -8.74 -6.12 18.26
C ASN A 246 -7.87 -4.85 18.21
N ILE A 247 -8.22 -3.82 17.43
CA ILE A 247 -7.44 -2.57 17.38
C ILE A 247 -7.74 -1.70 18.60
N GLY A 248 -6.78 -1.60 19.53
CA GLY A 248 -6.91 -0.81 20.77
C GLY A 248 -6.31 0.57 20.74
N SER A 249 -5.34 0.80 19.86
CA SER A 249 -4.79 2.12 19.61
C SER A 249 -4.12 2.18 18.25
N MET A 250 -3.90 3.39 17.73
CA MET A 250 -3.25 3.58 16.44
C MET A 250 -2.46 4.87 16.35
N VAL A 251 -1.47 4.86 15.46
CA VAL A 251 -0.79 6.05 14.97
C VAL A 251 -1.05 6.16 13.47
N ILE A 252 -1.54 7.30 13.04
CA ILE A 252 -1.73 7.63 11.63
C ILE A 252 -0.70 8.68 11.27
N SER A 253 0.16 8.33 10.33
CA SER A 253 1.19 9.23 9.84
C SER A 253 0.93 9.54 8.39
N LYS A 254 1.12 10.82 8.01
CA LYS A 254 1.31 11.14 6.60
C LYS A 254 2.54 10.37 6.13
N LEU A 255 2.46 9.80 4.94
CA LEU A 255 3.65 9.52 4.15
C LEU A 255 4.31 10.88 3.92
N THR A 256 5.25 11.24 4.79
CA THR A 256 6.19 12.30 4.48
C THR A 256 7.05 11.75 3.37
N PHE A 257 6.59 11.96 2.14
CA PHE A 257 7.42 11.81 0.97
C PHE A 257 8.56 12.80 1.14
N THR A 258 9.67 12.38 1.76
CA THR A 258 10.94 12.83 1.23
C THR A 258 11.01 12.17 -0.15
N PRO A 259 10.78 12.90 -1.25
CA PRO A 259 10.80 12.29 -2.56
C PRO A 259 12.14 11.59 -2.72
N ILE A 260 12.09 10.34 -3.17
CA ILE A 260 13.32 9.64 -3.54
C ILE A 260 13.78 10.36 -4.80
N VAL A 261 14.96 10.98 -4.74
CA VAL A 261 15.57 11.56 -5.95
C VAL A 261 16.07 10.39 -6.77
N ILE A 262 15.31 10.06 -7.81
CA ILE A 262 15.65 8.99 -8.73
C ILE A 262 16.50 9.55 -9.85
N THR A 263 17.61 8.90 -10.14
CA THR A 263 18.48 9.21 -11.28
C THR A 263 18.62 7.99 -12.16
N GLY A 264 18.25 8.12 -13.44
CA GLY A 264 18.49 7.11 -14.46
C GLY A 264 19.75 7.40 -15.26
N TYR A 265 20.53 6.38 -15.58
CA TYR A 265 21.76 6.54 -16.34
C TYR A 265 22.18 5.27 -17.08
N TRP A 266 23.01 5.42 -18.10
CA TRP A 266 23.63 4.31 -18.83
C TRP A 266 24.98 3.96 -18.24
N TYR A 267 25.12 2.71 -17.78
CA TYR A 267 26.37 2.15 -17.27
C TYR A 267 27.10 1.38 -18.37
N LYS A 268 28.37 1.69 -18.62
CA LYS A 268 29.19 0.97 -19.62
C LYS A 268 29.58 -0.39 -19.05
N VAL A 269 29.11 -1.47 -19.67
CA VAL A 269 29.41 -2.84 -19.26
C VAL A 269 30.79 -3.25 -19.78
N ILE A 270 31.02 -3.09 -21.09
CA ILE A 270 32.26 -3.46 -21.77
C ILE A 270 32.39 -2.70 -23.09
N ALA A 271 33.61 -2.54 -23.59
CA ALA A 271 33.89 -2.04 -24.94
C ALA A 271 34.87 -2.97 -25.67
N SER A 272 34.67 -3.18 -26.97
CA SER A 272 35.52 -4.04 -27.81
C SER A 272 35.47 -3.60 -29.28
N THR A 273 36.52 -3.91 -30.04
CA THR A 273 36.53 -3.82 -31.51
C THR A 273 36.04 -5.10 -32.18
N ASP A 274 35.85 -6.17 -31.41
CA ASP A 274 35.28 -7.43 -31.88
C ASP A 274 33.78 -7.52 -31.50
N GLN A 275 33.15 -8.65 -31.83
CA GLN A 275 31.81 -8.96 -31.33
C GLN A 275 31.83 -9.04 -29.80
N ILE A 276 30.82 -8.43 -29.16
CA ILE A 276 30.65 -8.50 -27.71
C ILE A 276 29.61 -9.59 -27.40
N SER A 277 29.95 -10.49 -26.47
CA SER A 277 28.99 -11.40 -25.83
C SER A 277 29.23 -11.34 -24.33
N ALA A 278 28.34 -10.69 -23.59
CA ALA A 278 28.44 -10.52 -22.15
C ALA A 278 27.31 -11.29 -21.45
N SER A 279 27.67 -12.08 -20.44
CA SER A 279 26.71 -12.61 -19.47
C SER A 279 26.77 -11.74 -18.23
N VAL A 280 25.79 -10.86 -18.05
CA VAL A 280 25.69 -10.01 -16.87
C VAL A 280 24.80 -10.72 -15.85
N GLU A 281 25.40 -11.09 -14.72
CA GLU A 281 24.63 -11.56 -13.58
C GLU A 281 24.04 -10.34 -12.89
N THR A 282 22.71 -10.20 -12.98
CA THR A 282 21.97 -9.14 -12.32
C THR A 282 21.20 -9.75 -11.16
N THR A 283 21.25 -9.09 -10.01
CA THR A 283 20.25 -9.29 -8.98
C THR A 283 19.21 -8.22 -9.24
N SER A 284 18.06 -8.62 -9.77
CA SER A 284 16.95 -7.70 -9.92
C SER A 284 16.19 -7.59 -8.63
N GLY A 285 15.88 -6.35 -8.30
CA GLY A 285 15.35 -5.95 -7.01
C GLY A 285 16.16 -4.82 -6.40
N ILE A 286 15.49 -4.07 -5.54
CA ILE A 286 16.06 -3.00 -4.75
C ILE A 286 17.17 -3.62 -3.89
N SER A 287 18.44 -3.33 -4.17
CA SER A 287 19.59 -3.89 -3.43
C SER A 287 19.69 -3.42 -1.97
N THR A 288 18.67 -2.74 -1.45
CA THR A 288 18.63 -2.21 -0.08
C THR A 288 17.25 -2.44 0.54
N THR A 289 17.24 -3.21 1.62
CA THR A 289 16.11 -3.72 2.43
C THR A 289 15.19 -2.67 3.09
N LYS A 290 15.12 -1.42 2.61
CA LYS A 290 14.54 -0.30 3.39
C LYS A 290 13.47 0.55 2.71
N THR A 291 13.10 0.27 1.46
CA THR A 291 12.23 1.18 0.70
C THR A 291 11.03 0.45 0.13
N ASN A 292 9.84 0.98 0.39
CA ASN A 292 8.58 0.46 -0.14
C ASN A 292 8.52 0.77 -1.65
N SER A 293 8.21 -0.23 -2.49
CA SER A 293 8.05 -0.05 -3.95
C SER A 293 7.02 1.03 -4.29
N GLN A 294 6.02 1.25 -3.42
CA GLN A 294 5.05 2.33 -3.57
C GLN A 294 5.69 3.73 -3.47
N GLU A 295 6.71 3.92 -2.63
CA GLU A 295 7.44 5.19 -2.55
C GLU A 295 8.26 5.46 -3.82
N ILE A 296 8.83 4.40 -4.41
CA ILE A 296 9.58 4.46 -5.67
C ILE A 296 8.62 4.80 -6.82
N GLN A 297 7.49 4.11 -6.93
CA GLN A 297 6.46 4.39 -7.95
C GLN A 297 5.93 5.82 -7.84
N ALA A 298 5.63 6.28 -6.63
CA ALA A 298 5.20 7.65 -6.38
C ALA A 298 6.28 8.65 -6.83
N SER A 299 7.55 8.41 -6.48
CA SER A 299 8.66 9.28 -6.87
C SER A 299 8.88 9.29 -8.40
N LEU A 300 8.80 8.13 -9.06
CA LEU A 300 8.87 8.04 -10.52
C LEU A 300 7.73 8.80 -11.20
N SER A 301 6.52 8.77 -10.64
CA SER A 301 5.37 9.46 -11.22
C SER A 301 5.50 10.99 -11.19
N LEU A 302 6.34 11.52 -10.29
CA LEU A 302 6.66 12.95 -10.19
C LEU A 302 7.74 13.39 -11.20
N GLY A 303 8.39 12.45 -11.89
CA GLY A 303 9.53 12.70 -12.75
C GLY A 303 10.86 12.30 -12.08
N PHE A 304 11.89 12.10 -12.90
CA PHE A 304 13.22 11.76 -12.41
C PHE A 304 14.30 12.39 -13.31
N GLU A 305 15.53 12.45 -12.82
CA GLU A 305 16.65 13.05 -13.55
C GLU A 305 17.37 12.00 -14.39
N VAL A 306 17.84 12.39 -15.59
CA VAL A 306 18.79 11.58 -16.35
C VAL A 306 20.15 12.24 -16.26
N GLY A 307 21.15 11.46 -15.87
CA GLY A 307 22.53 11.90 -15.88
C GLY A 307 23.42 10.92 -16.63
N SER A 308 24.59 11.38 -17.06
CA SER A 308 25.73 10.49 -17.30
C SER A 308 26.80 10.84 -16.26
N GLU A 309 27.51 9.83 -15.74
CA GLU A 309 28.64 10.06 -14.80
C GLU A 309 29.73 10.96 -15.40
N LEU A 310 29.75 11.13 -16.73
CA LEU A 310 30.79 11.81 -17.49
C LEU A 310 30.45 13.25 -17.89
N ILE A 311 29.18 13.64 -17.82
CA ILE A 311 28.73 14.96 -18.25
C ILE A 311 27.77 15.44 -17.17
N GLY A 312 28.19 16.43 -16.37
CA GLY A 312 27.37 17.03 -15.29
C GLY A 312 26.09 17.72 -15.75
N GLN A 313 25.53 17.35 -16.90
CA GLN A 313 24.22 17.73 -17.39
C GLN A 313 23.19 16.72 -16.90
N LYS A 314 22.41 17.16 -15.91
CA LYS A 314 21.16 16.51 -15.52
C LYS A 314 20.03 17.08 -16.35
N ALA A 315 19.26 16.23 -17.01
CA ALA A 315 18.04 16.65 -17.70
C ALA A 315 16.82 16.09 -16.97
N SER A 316 15.82 16.94 -16.74
CA SER A 316 14.53 16.51 -16.22
C SER A 316 13.73 15.81 -17.32
N ILE A 317 13.12 14.69 -16.97
CA ILE A 317 12.25 13.94 -17.86
C ILE A 317 10.80 14.44 -17.72
N SER A 318 10.04 14.46 -18.83
CA SER A 318 8.60 14.73 -18.78
C SER A 318 7.82 13.65 -18.01
N GLY A 319 6.75 14.04 -17.31
CA GLY A 319 5.92 13.08 -16.55
C GLY A 319 5.39 11.89 -17.38
N THR A 320 5.17 12.08 -18.69
CA THR A 320 4.75 11.00 -19.60
C THR A 320 5.83 9.94 -19.80
N VAL A 321 7.08 10.37 -19.97
CA VAL A 321 8.24 9.49 -20.12
C VAL A 321 8.55 8.81 -18.79
N ALA A 322 8.40 9.53 -17.68
CA ALA A 322 8.58 8.97 -16.34
C ALA A 322 7.59 7.83 -16.05
N LYS A 323 6.32 7.95 -16.47
CA LYS A 323 5.33 6.87 -16.40
C LYS A 323 5.65 5.66 -17.28
N ALA A 324 6.30 5.86 -18.42
CA ALA A 324 6.69 4.74 -19.29
C ALA A 324 7.86 3.97 -18.69
N VAL A 325 8.87 4.69 -18.18
CA VAL A 325 10.00 4.08 -17.47
C VAL A 325 9.52 3.43 -16.17
N SER A 326 8.54 4.00 -15.47
CA SER A 326 7.99 3.38 -14.25
C SER A 326 7.39 2.00 -14.51
N ARG A 327 6.79 1.75 -15.68
CA ARG A 327 6.30 0.41 -16.04
C ARG A 327 7.44 -0.60 -16.25
N SER A 328 8.56 -0.15 -16.82
CA SER A 328 9.79 -0.97 -16.93
C SER A 328 10.31 -1.31 -15.54
N VAL A 329 10.39 -0.30 -14.68
CA VAL A 329 10.78 -0.44 -13.27
C VAL A 329 9.85 -1.40 -12.54
N ASP A 330 8.53 -1.27 -12.69
CA ASP A 330 7.55 -2.14 -12.03
C ASP A 330 7.73 -3.61 -12.43
N SER A 331 7.99 -3.87 -13.71
CA SER A 331 8.31 -5.21 -14.20
C SER A 331 9.58 -5.74 -13.53
N THR A 332 10.64 -4.93 -13.46
CA THR A 332 11.92 -5.32 -12.82
C THR A 332 11.80 -5.48 -11.30
N LEU A 333 11.00 -4.63 -10.64
CA LEU A 333 10.69 -4.71 -9.20
C LEU A 333 9.85 -5.95 -8.85
N SER A 334 8.97 -6.38 -9.76
CA SER A 334 8.15 -7.59 -9.57
C SER A 334 8.95 -8.90 -9.69
N GLN A 335 10.14 -8.84 -10.30
CA GLN A 335 11.03 -9.98 -10.49
C GLN A 335 12.15 -9.96 -9.43
N SER A 336 11.91 -10.59 -8.28
CA SER A 336 12.95 -10.77 -7.26
C SER A 336 13.83 -11.98 -7.60
N GLY A 337 15.13 -11.77 -7.77
CA GLY A 337 16.10 -12.86 -7.90
C GLY A 337 17.37 -12.49 -8.65
N THR A 338 18.35 -13.39 -8.59
CA THR A 338 19.55 -13.30 -9.43
C THR A 338 19.34 -14.07 -10.71
N TYR A 339 19.51 -13.42 -11.86
CA TYR A 339 19.46 -14.06 -13.15
C TYR A 339 20.60 -13.57 -14.05
N LYS A 340 20.98 -14.43 -15.00
CA LYS A 340 22.01 -14.13 -15.98
C LYS A 340 21.36 -13.66 -17.26
N ILE A 341 21.65 -12.42 -17.64
CA ILE A 341 21.23 -11.88 -18.94
C ILE A 341 22.40 -12.00 -19.89
N GLN A 342 22.12 -12.54 -21.08
CA GLN A 342 23.07 -12.55 -22.17
C GLN A 342 22.78 -11.37 -23.10
N ALA A 343 23.74 -10.48 -23.25
CA ALA A 343 23.69 -9.37 -24.19
C ALA A 343 24.77 -9.55 -25.26
N GLN A 344 24.40 -9.39 -26.52
CA GLN A 344 25.30 -9.53 -27.66
C GLN A 344 25.25 -8.30 -28.55
N CYS A 345 26.43 -7.83 -28.97
CA CYS A 345 26.57 -6.77 -29.94
C CYS A 345 27.32 -7.27 -31.17
N SER A 346 26.66 -7.26 -32.34
CA SER A 346 27.29 -7.59 -33.62
C SER A 346 28.20 -6.46 -34.08
N ASN A 347 29.42 -6.80 -34.55
CA ASN A 347 30.43 -5.82 -34.97
C ASN A 347 31.09 -6.17 -36.30
N PRO A 348 30.34 -6.25 -37.41
CA PRO A 348 30.88 -6.68 -38.69
C PRO A 348 31.97 -5.72 -39.22
N GLN A 349 31.92 -4.46 -38.82
CA GLN A 349 32.84 -3.41 -39.26
C GLN A 349 34.12 -3.32 -38.41
N ARG A 350 34.22 -4.10 -37.33
CA ARG A 350 35.33 -4.08 -36.37
C ARG A 350 35.67 -2.68 -35.82
N VAL A 351 34.63 -1.87 -35.62
CA VAL A 351 34.76 -0.54 -35.01
C VAL A 351 34.69 -0.65 -33.50
N LYS A 352 35.25 0.30 -32.76
CA LYS A 352 35.10 0.29 -31.29
C LYS A 352 33.62 0.40 -30.94
N MET A 353 33.07 -0.59 -30.26
CA MET A 353 31.69 -0.64 -29.81
C MET A 353 31.64 -0.84 -28.30
N SER A 354 30.66 -0.20 -27.65
CA SER A 354 30.40 -0.31 -26.22
C SER A 354 29.02 -0.91 -25.98
N LEU A 355 28.93 -1.84 -25.04
CA LEU A 355 27.67 -2.35 -24.50
C LEU A 355 27.31 -1.54 -23.25
N TRP A 356 26.11 -0.98 -23.23
CA TRP A 356 25.57 -0.16 -22.15
C TRP A 356 24.37 -0.84 -21.50
N GLN A 357 24.24 -0.72 -20.18
CA GLN A 357 23.09 -1.20 -19.40
C GLN A 357 22.39 -0.01 -18.74
N TRP A 358 21.06 0.03 -18.81
CA TRP A 358 20.29 1.04 -18.08
C TRP A 358 20.28 0.74 -16.58
N ARG A 359 20.54 1.76 -15.76
CA ARG A 359 20.51 1.68 -14.30
C ARG A 359 19.76 2.85 -13.71
N MET A 360 19.21 2.63 -12.52
CA MET A 360 18.52 3.66 -11.75
C MET A 360 18.96 3.60 -10.30
N SER A 361 19.35 4.75 -9.77
CA SER A 361 19.61 4.92 -8.34
C SER A 361 18.57 5.84 -7.72
N GLY A 362 18.24 5.61 -6.44
CA GLY A 362 17.33 6.43 -5.67
C GLY A 362 17.98 6.86 -4.37
N ILE A 363 18.02 8.17 -4.12
CA ILE A 363 18.58 8.75 -2.90
C ILE A 363 17.45 9.35 -2.06
N LYS A 364 17.37 8.98 -0.79
CA LYS A 364 16.44 9.54 0.20
C LYS A 364 17.24 10.05 1.39
N ASN A 365 17.11 11.33 1.73
CA ASN A 365 17.87 11.96 2.82
C ASN A 365 19.40 11.76 2.71
N GLY A 366 19.95 11.80 1.49
CA GLY A 366 21.38 11.61 1.25
C GLY A 366 21.88 10.16 1.36
N VAL A 367 20.98 9.19 1.57
CA VAL A 367 21.30 7.77 1.62
C VAL A 367 20.77 7.08 0.37
N GLU A 368 21.56 6.20 -0.24
CA GLU A 368 21.11 5.35 -1.33
C GLU A 368 20.09 4.33 -0.79
N VAL A 369 18.88 4.39 -1.34
CA VAL A 369 17.73 3.57 -0.93
C VAL A 369 17.20 2.70 -2.06
N MET A 370 17.80 2.84 -3.25
CA MET A 370 17.52 2.06 -4.45
C MET A 370 18.77 2.05 -5.32
N ASP A 371 19.21 0.85 -5.71
CA ASP A 371 20.08 0.59 -6.85
C ASP A 371 19.37 -0.50 -7.67
N MET A 372 18.98 -0.15 -8.90
CA MET A 372 18.26 -1.03 -9.80
C MET A 372 19.04 -1.15 -11.11
N LYS A 373 19.25 -2.40 -11.51
CA LYS A 373 19.86 -2.78 -12.78
C LYS A 373 18.77 -3.30 -13.70
N ASP A 374 18.47 -2.57 -14.77
CA ASP A 374 17.45 -2.98 -15.72
C ASP A 374 18.01 -4.03 -16.70
N ASN A 375 17.11 -4.73 -17.39
CA ASN A 375 17.41 -5.75 -18.39
C ASN A 375 17.68 -5.18 -19.78
N GLU A 376 17.75 -3.86 -19.86
CA GLU A 376 17.76 -3.13 -21.11
C GLU A 376 19.20 -2.75 -21.47
N PHE A 377 19.63 -3.22 -22.63
CA PHE A 377 20.98 -3.10 -23.13
C PHE A 377 21.02 -2.40 -24.48
N ILE A 378 22.02 -1.55 -24.69
CA ILE A 378 22.26 -0.87 -25.97
C ILE A 378 23.71 -1.08 -26.40
N CYS A 379 23.86 -1.46 -27.67
CA CYS A 379 25.15 -1.50 -28.35
C CYS A 379 25.33 -0.16 -29.08
N LYS A 380 26.47 0.51 -28.87
CA LYS A 380 26.72 1.83 -29.44
C LYS A 380 28.15 1.96 -29.92
N THR A 381 28.36 2.60 -31.05
CA THR A 381 29.69 2.85 -31.59
C THR A 381 30.40 3.92 -30.75
N GLY A 382 31.67 3.68 -30.44
CA GLY A 382 32.51 4.56 -29.63
C GLY A 382 32.30 4.43 -28.12
N ASP A 383 32.68 5.47 -27.38
CA ASP A 383 32.68 5.50 -25.92
C ASP A 383 31.62 6.40 -25.29
N GLN A 384 30.85 7.11 -26.11
CA GLN A 384 29.80 8.02 -25.64
C GLN A 384 28.61 7.23 -25.11
N SER A 385 28.02 7.68 -24.01
CA SER A 385 26.80 7.04 -23.48
C SER A 385 25.63 7.23 -24.46
N PRO A 386 24.68 6.29 -24.50
CA PRO A 386 23.38 6.52 -25.11
C PRO A 386 22.78 7.83 -24.57
N ARG A 387 22.13 8.59 -25.45
CA ARG A 387 21.62 9.92 -25.12
C ARG A 387 20.32 9.83 -24.33
N CYS A 388 19.44 8.90 -24.71
CA CYS A 388 18.04 8.89 -24.27
C CYS A 388 17.79 7.87 -23.16
N PRO A 389 16.75 8.06 -22.34
CA PRO A 389 16.28 7.02 -21.43
C PRO A 389 15.86 5.76 -22.20
N VAL A 390 15.84 4.65 -21.47
CA VAL A 390 15.34 3.36 -21.96
C VAL A 390 13.93 3.48 -22.57
N GLY A 391 13.70 2.86 -23.73
CA GLY A 391 12.43 2.92 -24.47
C GLY A 391 12.20 4.19 -25.32
N PHE A 392 13.05 5.22 -25.19
CA PHE A 392 12.90 6.52 -25.85
C PHE A 392 13.97 6.83 -26.92
N CYS A 393 14.79 5.84 -27.27
CA CYS A 393 15.70 5.93 -28.41
C CYS A 393 14.90 5.93 -29.73
N GLN A 394 15.24 6.83 -30.65
CA GLN A 394 14.67 6.88 -32.00
C GLN A 394 15.51 6.04 -32.99
N ASP A 395 16.80 5.89 -32.73
CA ASP A 395 17.75 5.09 -33.49
C ASP A 395 18.34 3.95 -32.63
N ASN A 396 18.92 2.94 -33.30
CA ASN A 396 19.45 1.74 -32.65
C ASN A 396 20.64 2.01 -31.71
N GLU A 397 21.39 3.08 -31.97
CA GLU A 397 22.51 3.52 -31.13
C GLU A 397 22.11 4.59 -30.09
N CYS A 398 20.82 4.95 -30.07
CA CYS A 398 20.25 5.91 -29.14
C CYS A 398 21.02 7.24 -29.12
N THR A 399 21.36 7.76 -30.29
CA THR A 399 21.92 9.10 -30.50
C THR A 399 20.82 10.17 -30.54
N ILE A 400 19.61 9.79 -30.96
CA ILE A 400 18.45 10.67 -31.13
C ILE A 400 17.31 10.16 -30.24
N CYS A 401 16.65 11.09 -29.54
CA CYS A 401 15.54 10.77 -28.64
C CYS A 401 14.21 11.07 -29.32
N LYS A 402 13.19 10.27 -29.01
CA LYS A 402 11.83 10.52 -29.48
C LYS A 402 11.37 11.93 -29.02
N PRO A 403 10.52 12.62 -29.80
CA PRO A 403 9.96 13.90 -29.38
C PRO A 403 9.26 13.83 -28.01
N GLY A 404 9.46 14.84 -27.15
CA GLY A 404 8.86 14.91 -25.82
C GLY A 404 9.59 14.15 -24.70
N THR A 405 10.78 13.59 -24.98
CA THR A 405 11.62 12.91 -23.98
C THR A 405 12.10 13.86 -22.87
N TYR A 406 12.62 15.01 -23.26
CA TYR A 406 13.09 16.05 -22.33
C TYR A 406 12.12 17.23 -22.35
N GLN A 407 12.01 17.91 -21.21
CA GLN A 407 11.25 19.16 -21.08
C GLN A 407 12.17 20.37 -21.21
#